data_AF-A0A940BGX3-F1
#
_entry.id   AF-A0A940BGX3-F1
#
_cell.length_a   1.000
_cell.length_b   1.000
_cell.length_c   1.000
_cell.angle_alpha   90.00
_cell.angle_beta   90.00
_cell.angle_gamma   90.00
#
_symmetry.space_group_name_H-M   'P 1'
#
loop_
_entity.id
_entity.type
_entity.pdbx_description
1 polymer ?
#
loop_
_entity_poly.entity_id
_entity_poly.type
_entity_poly.pdbx_seq_one_letter_code
_entity_poly.pdbx_strand_id
1 'polypeptide(L)'
;MITNTSMIDSEYSPTLTDTIEFANNHRTVDGEQWLTLSKDEWVYLFNTRTTTNDIRYSKATVHDVNGLVLLPDTWNGTYTFANNNTSDASFAEISNDDWEILESEGAVFLPIAGCRLGMSIYTVGSYGIYWSSTAYSETLAYYLGFDSGDVCPADYDGGRFMGLSVRLVRCL
;
A
#
# COMPACT_ATOMS: atom_id res chain seq x y z
N MET A 1 32.17 -33.97 -0.36
CA MET A 1 31.06 -33.69 0.58
C MET A 1 31.01 -32.20 0.78
N ILE A 2 30.06 -31.52 0.15
CA ILE A 2 29.77 -30.11 0.43
C ILE A 2 28.49 -30.14 1.24
N THR A 3 28.60 -29.78 2.51
CA THR A 3 27.47 -29.68 3.43
C THR A 3 26.67 -28.44 3.08
N ASN A 4 25.40 -28.67 2.74
CA ASN A 4 24.40 -27.65 2.48
C ASN A 4 23.99 -27.05 3.83
N THR A 5 24.49 -25.87 4.17
CA THR A 5 24.01 -25.16 5.35
C THR A 5 22.83 -24.32 4.92
N SER A 6 21.63 -24.78 5.26
CA SER A 6 20.39 -24.01 5.14
C SER A 6 20.51 -22.73 5.96
N MET A 7 20.64 -21.59 5.27
CA MET A 7 20.34 -20.31 5.88
C MET A 7 18.82 -20.27 6.05
N ILE A 8 18.37 -20.60 7.26
CA ILE A 8 17.05 -20.20 7.73
C ILE A 8 17.12 -18.68 7.73
N ASP A 9 16.49 -18.07 6.73
CA ASP A 9 16.32 -16.62 6.64
C ASP A 9 15.42 -16.24 7.82
N SER A 10 16.05 -15.80 8.92
CA SER A 10 15.34 -15.22 10.04
C SER A 10 14.63 -14.00 9.50
N GLU A 11 13.28 -14.02 9.51
CA GLU A 11 12.42 -12.91 9.12
C GLU A 11 12.94 -11.61 9.74
N TYR A 12 13.68 -10.84 8.95
CA TYR A 12 14.03 -9.48 9.28
C TYR A 12 12.76 -8.66 9.10
N SER A 13 12.00 -8.51 10.18
CA SER A 13 10.81 -7.66 10.26
C SER A 13 11.20 -6.39 11.01
N PRO A 14 11.78 -5.36 10.36
CA PRO A 14 11.92 -4.07 11.01
C PRO A 14 10.51 -3.60 11.35
N THR A 15 10.20 -3.43 12.63
CA THR A 15 8.95 -2.83 13.05
C THR A 15 8.97 -1.37 12.63
N LEU A 16 8.10 -0.97 11.69
CA LEU A 16 7.87 0.45 11.40
C LEU A 16 7.34 1.12 12.67
N THR A 17 8.21 1.81 13.40
CA THR A 17 7.85 2.55 14.62
C THR A 17 7.94 4.06 14.44
N ASP A 18 8.56 4.57 13.37
CA ASP A 18 8.69 6.01 13.14
C ASP A 18 8.66 6.36 11.64
N THR A 19 7.90 7.41 11.31
CA THR A 19 7.80 8.14 10.03
C THR A 19 7.91 7.32 8.74
N ILE A 20 6.77 7.04 8.10
CA ILE A 20 6.76 6.37 6.80
C ILE A 20 6.93 7.39 5.67
N GLU A 21 8.04 7.27 4.94
CA GLU A 21 8.16 7.86 3.62
C GLU A 21 7.88 6.82 2.54
N PHE A 22 6.93 7.15 1.67
CA PHE A 22 6.59 6.31 0.54
C PHE A 22 7.46 6.66 -0.68
N ALA A 23 7.70 5.69 -1.55
CA ALA A 23 8.48 5.91 -2.77
C ALA A 23 7.81 6.94 -3.70
N ASN A 24 8.36 8.14 -3.73
CA ASN A 24 8.31 9.01 -4.90
C ASN A 24 9.56 8.66 -5.75
N ASN A 25 9.48 8.77 -7.08
CA ASN A 25 10.49 8.34 -8.06
C ASN A 25 11.90 8.99 -7.96
N HIS A 26 12.36 9.38 -6.78
CA HIS A 26 13.64 10.00 -6.51
C HIS A 26 14.73 8.97 -6.20
N ARG A 27 15.89 9.23 -6.80
CA ARG A 27 17.13 8.45 -6.77
C ARG A 27 17.64 8.25 -5.34
N THR A 28 18.04 7.02 -5.01
CA THR A 28 18.57 6.58 -3.71
C THR A 28 19.82 7.35 -3.28
N VAL A 29 19.91 7.64 -1.98
CA VAL A 29 21.15 7.99 -1.26
C VAL A 29 21.67 6.71 -0.61
N ASP A 30 22.98 6.47 -0.64
CA ASP A 30 23.61 5.22 -0.17
C ASP A 30 23.27 4.91 1.30
N GLY A 31 22.70 3.72 1.55
CA GLY A 31 22.41 3.19 2.90
C GLY A 31 20.94 2.88 3.20
N GLU A 32 20.02 3.31 2.35
CA GLU A 32 18.58 3.18 2.57
C GLU A 32 17.97 2.07 1.70
N GLN A 33 17.23 1.14 2.32
CA GLN A 33 16.56 0.04 1.61
C GLN A 33 15.08 0.35 1.38
N TRP A 34 14.68 0.31 0.12
CA TRP A 34 13.27 0.27 -0.27
C TRP A 34 12.72 -1.14 -0.04
N LEU A 35 11.66 -1.24 0.75
CA LEU A 35 11.06 -2.51 1.14
C LEU A 35 9.61 -2.60 0.64
N THR A 36 9.17 -3.83 0.38
CA THR A 36 7.74 -4.12 0.20
C THR A 36 7.14 -4.37 1.57
N LEU A 37 6.02 -3.70 1.86
CA LEU A 37 5.32 -3.84 3.13
C LEU A 37 4.94 -5.30 3.43
N SER A 38 5.21 -5.73 4.66
CA SER A 38 4.74 -6.97 5.25
C SER A 38 3.26 -6.89 5.58
N LYS A 39 2.67 -8.05 5.92
CA LYS A 39 1.26 -8.16 6.28
C LYS A 39 0.95 -7.31 7.51
N ASP A 40 1.83 -7.35 8.51
CA ASP A 40 1.63 -6.59 9.74
C ASP A 40 1.80 -5.09 9.53
N GLU A 41 2.68 -4.66 8.60
CA GLU A 41 2.82 -3.24 8.25
C GLU A 41 1.62 -2.71 7.45
N TRP A 42 1.04 -3.52 6.55
CA TRP A 42 -0.23 -3.17 5.91
C TRP A 42 -1.37 -3.04 6.95
N VAL A 43 -1.47 -3.99 7.88
CA VAL A 43 -2.43 -3.91 8.99
C VAL A 43 -2.21 -2.67 9.83
N TYR A 44 -0.97 -2.34 10.15
CA TYR A 44 -0.63 -1.11 10.86
C TYR A 44 -1.15 0.12 10.10
N LEU A 45 -0.75 0.28 8.84
CA LEU A 45 -1.11 1.44 8.01
C LEU A 45 -2.61 1.73 7.98
N PHE A 46 -3.44 0.69 7.86
CA PHE A 46 -4.88 0.83 7.62
C PHE A 46 -5.74 0.72 8.88
N ASN A 47 -5.32 -0.05 9.89
CA ASN A 47 -6.15 -0.34 11.06
C ASN A 47 -5.70 0.39 12.34
N THR A 48 -4.40 0.57 12.55
CA THR A 48 -3.89 1.01 13.87
C THR A 48 -2.94 2.21 13.83
N ARG A 49 -2.52 2.66 12.64
CA ARG A 49 -1.67 3.85 12.47
C ARG A 49 -2.34 5.09 13.04
N THR A 50 -1.60 5.81 13.87
CA THR A 50 -2.01 7.10 14.43
C THR A 50 -1.40 8.21 13.59
N THR A 51 -2.23 9.15 13.12
CA THR A 51 -1.77 10.35 12.41
C THR A 51 -2.27 11.60 13.13
N THR A 52 -1.68 12.75 12.84
CA THR A 52 -2.04 14.03 13.48
C THR A 52 -3.54 14.35 13.39
N ASN A 53 -4.16 13.99 12.26
CA ASN A 53 -5.57 14.27 11.97
C ASN A 53 -6.47 13.02 12.07
N ASP A 54 -5.96 11.90 12.60
CA ASP A 54 -6.64 10.60 12.64
C ASP A 54 -7.17 10.14 11.27
N ILE A 55 -6.51 10.51 10.17
CA ILE A 55 -6.79 10.01 8.82
C ILE A 55 -5.68 9.03 8.46
N ARG A 56 -6.02 7.75 8.33
CA ARG A 56 -5.11 6.69 7.83
C ARG A 56 -5.21 6.57 6.32
N TYR A 57 -6.43 6.65 5.80
CA TYR A 57 -6.70 6.60 4.36
C TYR A 57 -8.04 7.24 4.03
N SER A 58 -8.22 7.57 2.75
CA SER A 58 -9.52 7.93 2.14
C SER A 58 -9.68 7.21 0.80
N LYS A 59 -10.92 6.88 0.43
CA LYS A 59 -11.25 6.36 -0.90
C LYS A 59 -11.54 7.52 -1.84
N ALA A 60 -10.77 7.59 -2.92
CA ALA A 60 -10.80 8.72 -3.82
C ALA A 60 -10.79 8.32 -5.29
N THR A 61 -11.32 9.22 -6.13
CA THR A 61 -11.05 9.26 -7.57
C THR A 61 -10.01 10.36 -7.81
N VAL A 62 -8.88 10.00 -8.41
CA VAL A 62 -7.80 10.90 -8.80
C VAL A 62 -7.56 10.70 -10.29
N HIS A 63 -7.64 11.77 -11.09
CA HIS A 63 -7.48 11.70 -12.55
C HIS A 63 -8.37 10.62 -13.20
N ASP A 64 -9.66 10.57 -12.85
CA ASP A 64 -10.63 9.56 -13.29
C ASP A 64 -10.30 8.09 -12.89
N VAL A 65 -9.34 7.89 -11.99
CA VAL A 65 -8.95 6.57 -11.47
C VAL A 65 -9.35 6.46 -10.01
N ASN A 66 -10.10 5.41 -9.66
CA ASN A 66 -10.46 5.10 -8.29
C ASN A 66 -9.29 4.49 -7.51
N GLY A 67 -9.21 4.71 -6.21
CA GLY A 67 -8.15 4.16 -5.37
C GLY A 67 -8.20 4.60 -3.92
N LEU A 68 -7.11 4.32 -3.21
CA LEU A 68 -6.87 4.78 -1.84
C LEU A 68 -5.84 5.91 -1.84
N VAL A 69 -6.12 6.95 -1.07
CA VAL A 69 -5.16 8.00 -0.75
C VAL A 69 -4.62 7.75 0.66
N LEU A 70 -3.30 7.72 0.78
CA LEU A 70 -2.55 7.66 2.04
C LEU A 70 -1.88 9.00 2.28
N LEU A 71 -1.93 9.49 3.52
CA LEU A 71 -1.27 10.72 3.93
C LEU A 71 -0.01 10.41 4.75
N PRO A 72 1.01 11.28 4.70
CA PRO A 72 2.11 11.27 5.66
C PRO A 72 1.60 11.46 7.08
N ASP A 73 2.31 10.90 8.06
CA ASP A 73 1.91 11.00 9.48
C ASP A 73 1.96 12.46 9.99
N THR A 74 2.83 13.27 9.37
CA THR A 74 3.03 14.70 9.65
C THR A 74 2.10 15.63 8.86
N TRP A 75 1.20 15.08 8.03
CA TRP A 75 0.31 15.88 7.21
C TRP A 75 -0.57 16.78 8.08
N ASN A 76 -0.58 18.08 7.76
CA ASN A 76 -1.28 19.14 8.49
C ASN A 76 -2.04 20.10 7.55
N GLY A 77 -2.28 19.66 6.31
CA GLY A 77 -2.99 20.43 5.29
C GLY A 77 -4.46 20.68 5.62
N THR A 78 -5.12 21.46 4.78
CA THR A 78 -6.52 21.90 4.98
C THR A 78 -7.53 21.14 4.12
N TYR A 79 -7.07 20.26 3.24
CA TYR A 79 -7.96 19.50 2.35
C TYR A 79 -8.92 18.63 3.17
N THR A 80 -10.22 18.68 2.84
CA THR A 80 -11.24 17.89 3.54
C THR A 80 -11.56 16.64 2.74
N PHE A 81 -11.04 15.50 3.19
CA PHE A 81 -11.37 14.20 2.62
C PHE A 81 -12.77 13.73 3.01
N ALA A 82 -13.47 13.12 2.06
CA ALA A 82 -14.66 12.32 2.35
C ALA A 82 -14.27 10.88 2.76
N ASN A 83 -15.15 10.20 3.48
CA ASN A 83 -15.06 8.75 3.75
C ASN A 83 -13.73 8.29 4.40
N ASN A 84 -13.18 9.10 5.30
CA ASN A 84 -11.94 8.78 6.02
C ASN A 84 -12.10 7.51 6.85
N ASN A 85 -11.09 6.63 6.78
CA ASN A 85 -11.03 5.38 7.54
C ASN A 85 -12.27 4.49 7.41
N THR A 86 -13.06 4.66 6.35
CA THR A 86 -14.31 3.93 6.15
C THR A 86 -14.10 2.89 5.06
N SER A 87 -14.16 1.61 5.45
CA SER A 87 -13.85 0.51 4.52
C SER A 87 -14.97 0.24 3.52
N ASP A 88 -16.24 0.48 3.85
CA ASP A 88 -17.37 0.39 2.91
C ASP A 88 -17.86 1.78 2.53
N ALA A 89 -17.28 2.34 1.47
CA ALA A 89 -17.56 3.70 1.03
C ALA A 89 -17.28 3.90 -0.46
N SER A 90 -18.02 4.82 -1.07
CA SER A 90 -17.78 5.24 -2.45
C SER A 90 -16.48 6.06 -2.57
N PHE A 91 -15.86 6.01 -3.75
CA PHE A 91 -14.72 6.86 -4.10
C PHE A 91 -15.21 8.30 -4.30
N ALA A 92 -14.61 9.25 -3.56
CA ALA A 92 -14.92 10.66 -3.68
C ALA A 92 -13.95 11.37 -4.64
N GLU A 93 -14.45 12.23 -5.50
CA GLU A 93 -13.63 12.95 -6.48
C GLU A 93 -12.67 13.92 -5.79
N ILE A 94 -11.39 13.86 -6.16
CA ILE A 94 -10.37 14.88 -5.86
C ILE A 94 -10.04 15.58 -7.17
N SER A 95 -10.15 16.91 -7.18
CA SER A 95 -9.79 17.68 -8.38
C SER A 95 -8.29 17.56 -8.68
N ASN A 96 -7.90 17.74 -9.94
CA ASN A 96 -6.48 17.68 -10.32
C ASN A 96 -5.64 18.71 -9.55
N ASP A 97 -6.16 19.93 -9.39
CA ASP A 97 -5.49 21.01 -8.65
C ASP A 97 -5.30 20.64 -7.16
N ASP A 98 -6.31 20.03 -6.53
CA ASP A 98 -6.20 19.57 -5.14
C ASP A 98 -5.22 18.38 -5.03
N TRP A 99 -5.24 17.47 -6.00
CA TRP A 99 -4.32 16.33 -6.02
C TRP A 99 -2.86 16.79 -6.15
N GLU A 100 -2.57 17.76 -7.02
CA GLU A 100 -1.21 18.31 -7.16
C GLU A 100 -0.68 18.86 -5.84
N ILE A 101 -1.53 19.53 -5.05
CA ILE A 101 -1.18 20.03 -3.71
C ILE A 101 -0.92 18.84 -2.77
N LEU A 102 -1.85 17.90 -2.69
CA LEU A 102 -1.74 16.72 -1.82
C LEU A 102 -0.48 15.90 -2.12
N GLU A 103 -0.21 15.65 -3.40
CA GLU A 103 0.98 14.93 -3.85
C GLU A 103 2.26 15.67 -3.47
N SER A 104 2.28 17.01 -3.61
CA SER A 104 3.41 17.84 -3.19
C SER A 104 3.65 17.81 -1.66
N GLU A 105 2.61 17.58 -0.88
CA GLU A 105 2.65 17.39 0.58
C GLU A 105 3.00 15.96 0.98
N GLY A 106 3.22 15.05 0.03
CA GLY A 106 3.63 13.67 0.25
C GLY A 106 2.48 12.66 0.30
N ALA A 107 1.26 13.05 -0.10
CA ALA A 107 0.16 12.09 -0.26
C ALA A 107 0.49 11.06 -1.35
N VAL A 108 -0.05 9.86 -1.19
CA VAL A 108 0.18 8.73 -2.07
C VAL A 108 -1.13 8.16 -2.54
N PHE A 109 -1.22 7.90 -3.85
CA PHE A 109 -2.37 7.24 -4.44
C PHE A 109 -2.06 5.78 -4.80
N LEU A 110 -2.92 4.88 -4.33
CA LEU A 110 -2.94 3.47 -4.67
C LEU A 110 -4.14 3.21 -5.59
N PRO A 111 -3.97 3.22 -6.92
CA PRO A 111 -5.07 2.97 -7.85
C PRO A 111 -5.59 1.53 -7.76
N ILE A 112 -6.87 1.33 -8.13
CA ILE A 112 -7.46 0.00 -8.38
C ILE A 112 -6.99 -0.58 -9.73
N ALA A 113 -5.69 -0.86 -9.78
CA ALA A 113 -5.00 -1.31 -11.00
C ALA A 113 -5.29 -2.77 -11.40
N GLY A 114 -6.08 -3.50 -10.60
CA GLY A 114 -6.33 -4.92 -10.82
C GLY A 114 -5.09 -5.79 -10.64
N CYS A 115 -5.05 -6.91 -11.36
CA CYS A 115 -3.92 -7.83 -11.33
C CYS A 115 -3.67 -8.52 -12.68
N ARG A 116 -2.52 -9.19 -12.80
CA ARG A 116 -2.14 -9.98 -13.96
C ARG A 116 -2.03 -11.46 -13.62
N LEU A 117 -2.57 -12.31 -14.47
CA LEU A 117 -2.41 -13.77 -14.39
C LEU A 117 -2.05 -14.31 -15.77
N GLY A 118 -0.81 -14.76 -15.92
CA GLY A 118 -0.27 -15.17 -17.22
C GLY A 118 -0.29 -14.01 -18.22
N MET A 119 -1.03 -14.16 -19.31
CA MET A 119 -1.20 -13.11 -20.33
C MET A 119 -2.42 -12.22 -20.10
N SER A 120 -3.26 -12.55 -19.13
CA SER A 120 -4.55 -11.90 -18.91
C SER A 120 -4.46 -10.85 -17.79
N ILE A 121 -5.24 -9.78 -17.95
CA ILE A 121 -5.43 -8.72 -16.96
C ILE A 121 -6.83 -8.85 -16.38
N TYR A 122 -6.97 -8.77 -15.05
CA TYR A 122 -8.21 -8.94 -14.32
C TYR A 122 -8.51 -7.72 -13.45
N THR A 123 -9.81 -7.49 -13.21
CA THR A 123 -10.35 -6.58 -12.18
C THR A 123 -9.87 -5.12 -12.20
N VAL A 124 -9.28 -4.65 -13.30
CA VAL A 124 -8.92 -3.24 -13.51
C VAL A 124 -10.15 -2.36 -13.37
N GLY A 125 -10.04 -1.29 -12.58
CA GLY A 125 -11.17 -0.40 -12.32
C GLY A 125 -12.18 -0.97 -11.31
N SER A 126 -11.90 -2.12 -10.70
CA SER A 126 -12.77 -2.71 -9.67
C SER A 126 -12.03 -3.10 -8.39
N TYR A 127 -10.79 -3.59 -8.48
CA TYR A 127 -9.99 -4.00 -7.32
C TYR A 127 -8.59 -3.39 -7.32
N GLY A 128 -8.15 -2.94 -6.16
CA GLY A 128 -6.76 -2.64 -5.86
C GLY A 128 -6.13 -3.81 -5.13
N ILE A 129 -5.01 -4.31 -5.66
CA ILE A 129 -4.33 -5.50 -5.13
C ILE A 129 -2.82 -5.24 -5.10
N TYR A 130 -2.25 -5.21 -3.90
CA TYR A 130 -0.84 -4.88 -3.67
C TYR A 130 -0.14 -5.97 -2.87
N TRP A 131 1.01 -6.43 -3.38
CA TRP A 131 1.81 -7.47 -2.75
C TRP A 131 2.18 -7.12 -1.31
N SER A 132 2.17 -8.16 -0.46
CA SER A 132 2.93 -8.16 0.77
C SER A 132 4.22 -8.97 0.62
N SER A 133 5.26 -8.61 1.38
CA SER A 133 6.46 -9.42 1.55
C SER A 133 6.23 -10.68 2.42
N THR A 134 5.12 -10.77 3.15
CA THR A 134 4.82 -11.92 4.01
C THR A 134 4.21 -13.07 3.23
N ALA A 135 4.86 -14.24 3.25
CA ALA A 135 4.30 -15.46 2.70
C ALA A 135 3.17 -16.00 3.60
N TYR A 136 2.13 -16.58 2.98
CA TYR A 136 1.10 -17.34 3.69
C TYR A 136 1.40 -18.84 3.63
N SER A 137 1.87 -19.31 2.47
CA SER A 137 2.30 -20.69 2.23
C SER A 137 3.37 -20.74 1.14
N GLU A 138 3.77 -21.95 0.72
CA GLU A 138 4.71 -22.11 -0.40
C GLU A 138 4.21 -21.49 -1.71
N THR A 139 2.89 -21.47 -1.92
CA THR A 139 2.24 -21.04 -3.17
C THR A 139 1.43 -19.74 -3.04
N LEU A 140 1.14 -19.30 -1.81
CA LEU A 140 0.33 -18.13 -1.51
C LEU A 140 1.12 -17.11 -0.68
N ALA A 141 0.84 -15.83 -0.88
CA ALA A 141 1.35 -14.76 -0.04
C ALA A 141 0.22 -13.81 0.36
N TYR A 142 0.43 -13.09 1.46
CA TYR A 142 -0.49 -12.04 1.87
C TYR A 142 -0.45 -10.88 0.88
N TYR A 143 -1.51 -10.08 0.88
CA TYR A 143 -1.60 -8.87 0.08
C TYR A 143 -2.63 -7.89 0.70
N LEU A 144 -2.53 -6.63 0.30
CA LEU A 144 -3.57 -5.63 0.51
C LEU A 144 -4.58 -5.72 -0.63
N GLY A 145 -5.84 -6.04 -0.30
CA GLY A 145 -6.98 -6.00 -1.21
C GLY A 145 -7.95 -4.88 -0.85
N PHE A 146 -8.52 -4.19 -1.83
CA PHE A 146 -9.59 -3.23 -1.60
C PHE A 146 -10.43 -2.98 -2.85
N ASP A 147 -11.68 -2.58 -2.62
CA ASP A 147 -12.64 -2.14 -3.64
C ASP A 147 -13.50 -1.00 -3.07
N SER A 148 -14.74 -0.79 -3.53
CA SER A 148 -15.66 0.18 -2.91
C SER A 148 -16.29 -0.33 -1.61
N GLY A 149 -16.44 -1.65 -1.43
CA GLY A 149 -17.11 -2.27 -0.29
C GLY A 149 -16.20 -2.62 0.87
N ASP A 150 -14.89 -2.81 0.64
CA ASP A 150 -13.96 -3.14 1.74
C ASP A 150 -12.52 -2.66 1.52
N VAL A 151 -11.73 -2.68 2.60
CA VAL A 151 -10.27 -2.56 2.63
C VAL A 151 -9.74 -3.66 3.53
N CYS A 152 -9.07 -4.65 2.94
CA CYS A 152 -8.52 -5.84 3.59
C CYS A 152 -6.99 -5.80 3.59
N PRO A 153 -6.33 -5.35 4.68
CA PRO A 153 -4.87 -5.18 4.70
C PRO A 153 -4.06 -6.49 4.77
N ALA A 154 -4.73 -7.62 5.02
CA ALA A 154 -4.09 -8.92 5.25
C ALA A 154 -4.88 -10.07 4.61
N ASP A 155 -5.27 -9.91 3.34
CA ASP A 155 -5.86 -11.00 2.57
C ASP A 155 -4.75 -12.00 2.15
N TYR A 156 -5.10 -13.26 1.89
CA TYR A 156 -4.15 -14.39 1.86
C TYR A 156 -4.34 -15.36 0.68
N ASP A 157 -5.28 -15.11 -0.22
CA ASP A 157 -5.49 -15.94 -1.42
C ASP A 157 -4.61 -15.53 -2.64
N GLY A 158 -3.63 -14.66 -2.40
CA GLY A 158 -2.71 -14.13 -3.42
C GLY A 158 -1.75 -15.19 -3.93
N GLY A 159 -2.08 -15.81 -5.06
CA GLY A 159 -1.18 -16.77 -5.73
C GLY A 159 0.15 -16.12 -6.10
N ARG A 160 1.27 -16.65 -5.61
CA ARG A 160 2.63 -16.08 -5.84
C ARG A 160 3.06 -16.02 -7.32
N PHE A 161 2.29 -16.65 -8.20
CA PHE A 161 2.44 -16.60 -9.66
C PHE A 161 1.68 -15.42 -10.31
N MET A 162 0.92 -14.63 -9.55
CA MET A 162 0.19 -13.47 -10.03
C MET A 162 1.09 -12.22 -10.08
N GLY A 163 0.82 -11.32 -11.01
CA GLY A 163 1.40 -9.99 -11.04
C GLY A 163 0.49 -9.01 -10.31
N LEU A 164 0.76 -8.77 -9.03
CA LEU A 164 0.09 -7.73 -8.23
C LEU A 164 0.94 -6.47 -8.20
N SER A 165 0.32 -5.34 -7.86
CA SER A 165 1.04 -4.06 -7.72
C SER A 165 2.00 -4.14 -6.53
N VAL A 166 3.07 -3.36 -6.56
CA VAL A 166 4.01 -3.23 -5.42
C VAL A 166 4.08 -1.76 -5.04
N ARG A 167 3.94 -1.46 -3.75
CA ARG A 167 4.26 -0.14 -3.20
C ARG A 167 5.48 -0.27 -2.31
N LEU A 168 6.54 0.42 -2.70
CA LEU A 168 7.77 0.46 -1.91
C LEU A 168 7.68 1.55 -0.85
N VAL A 169 8.17 1.22 0.33
CA VAL A 169 8.33 2.14 1.47
C VAL A 169 9.80 2.21 1.87
N ARG A 170 10.20 3.34 2.42
CA ARG A 170 11.53 3.56 2.98
C ARG A 170 11.43 3.48 4.50
N CYS A 171 12.29 2.66 5.11
CA CYS A 171 12.52 2.73 6.54
C CYS A 171 13.56 3.84 6.78
N LEU A 172 13.20 4.82 7.60
CA LEU A 172 14.05 5.94 8.00
C LEU A 172 14.82 5.65 9.29
#